data_AF-K4KIF5-F1
#
_entry.id   AF-K4KIF5-F1
#
_cell.length_a   1.000
_cell.length_b   1.000
_cell.length_c   1.000
_cell.angle_alpha   90.00
_cell.angle_beta   90.00
_cell.angle_gamma   90.00
#
_symmetry.space_group_name_H-M   'P 1'
#
loop_
_entity.id
_entity.type
_entity.pdbx_description
1 polymer ?
#
loop_
_entity_poly.entity_id
_entity_poly.type
_entity_poly.pdbx_seq_one_letter_code
_entity_poly.pdbx_strand_id
1 'polypeptide(L)'
;MPTIAFSRLCVVAALASSACTAAPSVTVEATNSLDQGRAQARICLPFSNLKTKGIESEPVVLLGQQRLAVSAFDCDGDQQTDSWLTHADFGPRETLTFTLASSGGARLSPQHATATYAELAQRVNAEADKEGVLKGGQYVSVNATTLPANHTVGDKLYKYEGLGWESARVAYRVYFDARNAIDIFGKQVSRLVLPEVGLDGGDYHTLADWGMDVLKVGPSLGLGSPASLGQDGRLVGINQFAGASAEVFNTPAASGIALNHRGWQSADGPRDTRTEIWIEPDSLLSRVSVHASAPIARWATGIVRHGVDELRGSAKQGEWNYLASYGKQSLADDALGMAIFYRETNSPAVDNEYNLLQDLGSGNHQHYYLAAAWRQPESQTKSAFQNWLAATQKILNHPIQVVVK
;
A
#
# COMPACT_ATOMS: atom_id res chain seq x y z
N MET A 1 -56.13 29.57 67.92
CA MET A 1 -55.03 30.09 67.06
C MET A 1 -54.45 28.90 66.30
N PRO A 2 -54.17 29.03 65.00
CA PRO A 2 -54.67 28.13 63.96
C PRO A 2 -53.86 26.84 63.79
N THR A 3 -54.58 25.77 63.45
CA THR A 3 -54.05 24.48 62.97
C THR A 3 -53.73 24.61 61.48
N ILE A 4 -52.46 24.47 61.11
CA ILE A 4 -52.00 24.49 59.72
C ILE A 4 -52.03 23.06 59.17
N ALA A 5 -52.88 22.83 58.16
CA ALA A 5 -52.92 21.59 57.39
C ALA A 5 -51.80 21.58 56.35
N PHE A 6 -50.93 20.56 56.40
CA PHE A 6 -49.95 20.30 55.35
C PHE A 6 -50.53 19.36 54.30
N SER A 7 -50.89 19.90 53.15
CA SER A 7 -51.22 19.18 51.92
C SER A 7 -49.94 18.55 51.36
N ARG A 8 -49.85 17.20 51.36
CA ARG A 8 -48.80 16.49 50.63
C ARG A 8 -49.13 16.49 49.14
N LEU A 9 -48.42 17.31 48.38
CA LEU A 9 -48.42 17.30 46.92
C LEU A 9 -47.60 16.09 46.44
N CYS A 10 -48.26 15.06 45.92
CA CYS A 10 -47.59 13.98 45.19
C CYS A 10 -47.12 14.52 43.83
N VAL A 11 -45.82 14.78 43.70
CA VAL A 11 -45.18 15.00 42.39
C VAL A 11 -44.92 13.62 41.78
N VAL A 12 -45.77 13.21 40.84
CA VAL A 12 -45.49 12.07 39.96
C VAL A 12 -44.47 12.55 38.94
N ALA A 13 -43.20 12.20 39.14
CA ALA A 13 -42.17 12.38 38.13
C ALA A 13 -42.42 11.38 36.99
N ALA A 14 -42.95 11.86 35.87
CA ALA A 14 -42.99 11.10 34.63
C ALA A 14 -41.55 10.94 34.12
N LEU A 15 -40.98 9.75 34.32
CA LEU A 15 -39.77 9.31 33.64
C LEU A 15 -40.10 9.16 32.16
N ALA A 16 -39.76 10.16 31.36
CA ALA A 16 -39.70 10.03 29.91
C ALA A 16 -38.58 9.03 29.60
N SER A 17 -38.95 7.79 29.27
CA SER A 17 -38.04 6.84 28.64
C SER A 17 -37.67 7.38 27.26
N SER A 18 -36.51 8.02 27.16
CA SER A 18 -35.86 8.24 25.88
C SER A 18 -35.59 6.87 25.27
N ALA A 19 -36.44 6.46 24.33
CA ALA A 19 -36.18 5.31 23.49
C ALA A 19 -34.87 5.57 22.75
N CYS A 20 -33.79 4.93 23.21
CA CYS A 20 -32.53 4.93 22.52
C CYS A 20 -32.77 4.16 21.20
N THR A 21 -32.98 4.88 20.10
CA THR A 21 -33.07 4.26 18.79
C THR A 21 -31.74 3.56 18.53
N ALA A 22 -31.79 2.22 18.42
CA ALA A 22 -30.61 1.43 18.13
C ALA A 22 -29.97 1.95 16.84
N ALA A 23 -28.64 2.15 16.88
CA ALA A 23 -27.90 2.60 15.72
C ALA A 23 -28.17 1.66 14.52
N PRO A 24 -28.31 2.19 13.29
CA PRO A 24 -28.46 1.36 12.11
C PRO A 24 -27.37 0.29 12.06
N SER A 25 -27.77 -0.96 11.78
CA SER A 25 -26.85 -2.06 11.60
C SER A 25 -27.27 -2.92 10.42
N VAL A 26 -26.28 -3.51 9.76
CA VAL A 26 -26.47 -4.37 8.59
C VAL A 26 -25.58 -5.59 8.69
N THR A 27 -26.10 -6.71 8.19
CA THR A 27 -25.35 -7.96 8.07
C THR A 27 -24.68 -8.03 6.71
N VAL A 28 -23.40 -8.40 6.68
CA VAL A 28 -22.64 -8.61 5.46
C VAL A 28 -22.08 -10.03 5.47
N GLU A 29 -22.28 -10.76 4.38
CA GLU A 29 -21.63 -12.04 4.15
C GLU A 29 -20.42 -11.83 3.25
N ALA A 30 -19.28 -12.38 3.64
CA ALA A 30 -18.08 -12.41 2.81
C ALA A 30 -17.66 -13.87 2.57
N THR A 31 -17.39 -14.25 1.33
CA THR A 31 -17.14 -15.65 0.96
C THR A 31 -15.79 -15.81 0.28
N ASN A 32 -14.98 -16.74 0.80
CA ASN A 32 -13.82 -17.27 0.10
C ASN A 32 -14.29 -18.35 -0.88
N SER A 33 -14.18 -18.12 -2.19
CA SER A 33 -14.58 -19.12 -3.19
C SER A 33 -13.54 -20.23 -3.39
N LEU A 34 -12.33 -20.07 -2.85
CA LEU A 34 -11.24 -21.01 -3.04
C LEU A 34 -11.28 -22.17 -2.05
N ASP A 35 -10.76 -23.31 -2.49
CA ASP A 35 -10.56 -24.54 -1.72
C ASP A 35 -9.32 -24.51 -0.80
N GLN A 36 -8.77 -23.32 -0.56
CA GLN A 36 -7.63 -23.09 0.32
C GLN A 36 -7.96 -21.99 1.33
N GLY A 37 -7.42 -22.11 2.55
CA GLY A 37 -7.54 -21.06 3.56
C GLY A 37 -6.79 -19.78 3.14
N ARG A 38 -7.21 -18.64 3.67
CA ARG A 38 -6.66 -17.31 3.38
C ARG A 38 -6.54 -16.53 4.68
N ALA A 39 -5.33 -16.36 5.18
CA ALA A 39 -5.06 -15.48 6.30
C ALA A 39 -5.10 -14.01 5.85
N GLN A 40 -5.60 -13.12 6.71
CA GLN A 40 -5.67 -11.67 6.50
C GLN A 40 -6.23 -11.31 5.12
N ALA A 41 -7.27 -12.02 4.67
CA ALA A 41 -7.84 -11.78 3.36
C ALA A 41 -8.51 -10.41 3.32
N ARG A 42 -8.14 -9.60 2.33
CA ARG A 42 -8.78 -8.32 2.01
C ARG A 42 -10.29 -8.49 1.80
N ILE A 43 -11.08 -7.65 2.47
CA ILE A 43 -12.52 -7.50 2.29
C ILE A 43 -12.81 -6.04 1.98
N CYS A 44 -13.38 -5.79 0.80
CA CYS A 44 -13.84 -4.47 0.37
C CYS A 44 -15.35 -4.37 0.57
N LEU A 45 -15.79 -3.42 1.39
CA LEU A 45 -17.19 -3.22 1.74
C LEU A 45 -17.69 -1.93 1.05
N PRO A 46 -18.38 -2.00 -0.11
CA PRO A 46 -18.66 -0.83 -0.94
C PRO A 46 -19.59 0.17 -0.24
N PHE A 47 -19.22 1.46 -0.27
CA PHE A 47 -20.03 2.54 0.30
C PHE A 47 -21.42 2.61 -0.31
N SER A 48 -21.52 2.39 -1.62
CA SER A 48 -22.80 2.42 -2.36
C SER A 48 -23.82 1.46 -1.76
N ASN A 49 -23.41 0.21 -1.49
CA ASN A 49 -24.29 -0.80 -0.91
C ASN A 49 -24.63 -0.48 0.56
N LEU A 50 -23.65 -0.04 1.34
CA LEU A 50 -23.80 0.22 2.78
C LEU A 50 -24.64 1.46 3.09
N LYS A 51 -24.53 2.53 2.29
CA LYS A 51 -25.32 3.76 2.45
C LYS A 51 -26.81 3.48 2.32
N THR A 52 -27.22 2.58 1.42
CA THR A 52 -28.64 2.17 1.28
C THR A 52 -29.21 1.47 2.52
N LYS A 53 -28.33 1.03 3.43
CA LYS A 53 -28.65 0.33 4.68
C LYS A 53 -28.46 1.23 5.92
N GLY A 54 -28.24 2.53 5.73
CA GLY A 54 -28.08 3.51 6.82
C GLY A 54 -26.68 3.58 7.43
N ILE A 55 -25.67 3.00 6.76
CA ILE A 55 -24.26 3.11 7.17
C ILE A 55 -23.60 4.20 6.32
N GLU A 56 -23.61 5.43 6.84
CA GLU A 56 -23.14 6.63 6.13
C GLU A 56 -21.73 7.11 6.53
N SER A 57 -21.21 6.60 7.64
CA SER A 57 -19.90 6.94 8.20
C SER A 57 -19.11 5.68 8.55
N GLU A 58 -17.89 5.83 9.08
CA GLU A 58 -17.02 4.72 9.47
C GLU A 58 -17.77 3.73 10.40
N PRO A 59 -17.99 2.48 9.97
CA PRO A 59 -18.77 1.52 10.74
C PRO A 59 -17.92 0.87 11.84
N VAL A 60 -18.58 0.42 12.90
CA VAL A 60 -18.03 -0.65 13.73
C VAL A 60 -18.23 -1.96 12.97
N VAL A 61 -17.13 -2.62 12.58
CA VAL A 61 -17.17 -3.94 11.93
C VAL A 61 -16.93 -5.02 12.97
N LEU A 62 -17.86 -5.95 13.12
CA LEU A 62 -17.80 -7.07 14.06
C LEU A 62 -17.83 -8.41 13.33
N LEU A 63 -16.92 -9.31 13.71
CA LEU A 63 -16.98 -10.74 13.41
C LEU A 63 -17.27 -11.49 14.72
N GLY A 64 -18.53 -11.88 14.92
CA GLY A 64 -19.00 -12.32 16.22
C GLY A 64 -18.87 -11.21 17.27
N GLN A 65 -18.04 -11.42 18.30
CA GLN A 65 -17.74 -10.41 19.33
C GLN A 65 -16.44 -9.64 19.05
N GLN A 66 -15.64 -10.07 18.07
CA GLN A 66 -14.38 -9.42 17.73
C GLN A 66 -14.65 -8.18 16.89
N ARG A 67 -14.09 -7.05 17.29
CA ARG A 67 -14.07 -5.85 16.48
C ARG A 67 -12.86 -5.84 15.54
N LEU A 68 -13.10 -5.58 14.27
CA LEU A 68 -12.07 -5.53 13.25
C LEU A 68 -11.61 -4.10 12.98
N ALA A 69 -10.37 -3.97 12.52
CA ALA A 69 -9.86 -2.72 11.99
C ALA A 69 -10.60 -2.39 10.69
N VAL A 70 -10.90 -1.12 10.48
CA VAL A 70 -11.58 -0.65 9.27
C VAL A 70 -10.94 0.66 8.82
N SER A 71 -10.88 0.89 7.52
CA SER A 71 -10.36 2.14 6.96
C SER A 71 -11.04 2.46 5.64
N ALA A 72 -11.28 3.73 5.37
CA ALA A 72 -11.75 4.16 4.05
C ALA A 72 -10.65 3.86 3.03
N PHE A 73 -10.99 3.24 1.92
CA PHE A 73 -10.03 2.78 0.93
C PHE A 73 -10.64 2.81 -0.47
N ASP A 74 -9.84 3.18 -1.45
CA ASP A 74 -10.14 2.96 -2.86
C ASP A 74 -9.87 1.49 -3.16
N CYS A 75 -10.87 0.63 -3.36
CA CYS A 75 -10.62 -0.80 -3.51
C CYS A 75 -10.34 -1.25 -4.96
N ASP A 76 -10.89 -0.55 -5.96
CA ASP A 76 -10.71 -0.89 -7.37
C ASP A 76 -9.49 -0.20 -8.03
N GLY A 77 -8.94 0.78 -7.33
CA GLY A 77 -7.73 1.51 -7.67
C GLY A 77 -8.00 2.81 -8.42
N ASP A 78 -9.24 3.23 -8.69
CA ASP A 78 -9.58 4.35 -9.58
C ASP A 78 -9.28 5.76 -9.03
N GLN A 79 -8.61 5.86 -7.87
CA GLN A 79 -8.32 7.06 -7.09
C GLN A 79 -9.53 7.70 -6.39
N GLN A 80 -10.66 7.01 -6.35
CA GLN A 80 -11.82 7.41 -5.58
C GLN A 80 -12.00 6.43 -4.42
N THR A 81 -11.97 6.96 -3.20
CA THR A 81 -12.27 6.15 -2.03
C THR A 81 -13.73 5.70 -2.08
N ASP A 82 -13.95 4.39 -2.22
CA ASP A 82 -15.24 3.82 -2.58
C ASP A 82 -15.73 2.74 -1.60
N SER A 83 -14.85 2.30 -0.68
CA SER A 83 -15.06 1.12 0.15
C SER A 83 -14.49 1.29 1.56
N TRP A 84 -15.05 0.54 2.50
CA TRP A 84 -14.37 0.25 3.76
C TRP A 84 -13.52 -1.01 3.59
N LEU A 85 -12.22 -0.90 3.87
CA LEU A 85 -11.27 -2.01 3.90
C LEU A 85 -11.24 -2.63 5.29
N THR A 86 -11.33 -3.96 5.35
CA THR A 86 -11.06 -4.77 6.55
C THR A 86 -10.46 -6.11 6.15
N HIS A 87 -10.05 -6.91 7.14
CA HIS A 87 -9.35 -8.17 6.94
C HIS A 87 -9.92 -9.24 7.86
N ALA A 88 -9.98 -10.48 7.37
CA ALA A 88 -10.31 -11.65 8.19
C ALA A 88 -9.61 -12.90 7.67
N ASP A 89 -9.46 -13.89 8.54
CA ASP A 89 -8.97 -15.22 8.17
C ASP A 89 -10.15 -16.07 7.70
N PHE A 90 -10.01 -16.71 6.55
CA PHE A 90 -11.01 -17.63 5.99
C PHE A 90 -10.44 -19.05 5.88
N GLY A 91 -11.23 -20.04 6.24
CA GLY A 91 -11.04 -21.43 5.82
C GLY A 91 -11.35 -21.65 4.34
N PRO A 92 -11.06 -22.86 3.83
CA PRO A 92 -11.47 -23.28 2.50
C PRO A 92 -12.99 -23.16 2.32
N ARG A 93 -13.43 -22.47 1.26
CA ARG A 93 -14.85 -22.29 0.90
C ARG A 93 -15.73 -21.69 2.01
N GLU A 94 -15.11 -20.99 2.96
CA GLU A 94 -15.82 -20.44 4.10
C GLU A 94 -16.56 -19.15 3.73
N THR A 95 -17.76 -19.01 4.28
CA THR A 95 -18.50 -17.75 4.34
C THR A 95 -18.51 -17.26 5.77
N LEU A 96 -18.01 -16.04 5.99
CA LEU A 96 -18.09 -15.35 7.27
C LEU A 96 -19.21 -14.31 7.25
N THR A 97 -19.86 -14.13 8.39
CA THR A 97 -20.93 -13.15 8.59
C THR A 97 -20.45 -12.05 9.52
N PHE A 98 -20.49 -10.82 9.02
CA PHE A 98 -20.09 -9.61 9.74
C PHE A 98 -21.31 -8.78 10.08
N THR A 99 -21.27 -8.11 11.25
CA THR A 99 -22.22 -7.07 11.61
C THR A 99 -21.53 -5.72 11.48
N LEU A 100 -22.09 -4.84 10.67
CA LEU A 100 -21.64 -3.46 10.53
C LEU A 100 -22.66 -2.56 11.22
N ALA A 101 -22.23 -1.83 12.24
CA ALA A 101 -23.07 -0.88 12.96
C ALA A 101 -22.58 0.55 12.74
N SER A 102 -23.50 1.50 12.61
CA SER A 102 -23.15 2.92 12.55
C SER A 102 -22.48 3.35 13.86
N SER A 103 -21.34 4.04 13.74
CA SER A 103 -20.64 4.64 14.89
C SER A 103 -21.28 5.94 15.38
N GLY A 104 -22.34 6.43 14.71
CA GLY A 104 -22.92 7.74 14.98
C GLY A 104 -21.94 8.91 14.75
N GLY A 105 -20.90 8.69 13.94
CA GLY A 105 -19.83 9.66 13.68
C GLY A 105 -18.77 9.73 14.79
N ALA A 106 -18.83 8.88 15.82
CA ALA A 106 -17.78 8.79 16.83
C ALA A 106 -16.52 8.18 16.21
N ARG A 107 -15.41 8.92 16.21
CA ARG A 107 -14.11 8.40 15.76
C ARG A 107 -13.67 7.31 16.72
N LEU A 108 -13.57 6.10 16.21
CA LEU A 108 -13.22 4.97 17.05
C LEU A 108 -11.70 4.88 17.20
N SER A 109 -11.21 4.77 18.44
CA SER A 109 -9.79 4.51 18.67
C SER A 109 -9.39 3.15 18.06
N PRO A 110 -8.20 3.05 17.45
CA PRO A 110 -7.65 1.77 17.05
C PRO A 110 -7.53 0.87 18.29
N GLN A 111 -8.10 -0.33 18.26
CA GLN A 111 -7.95 -1.29 19.35
C GLN A 111 -6.61 -2.04 19.28
N HIS A 112 -5.92 -2.01 18.14
CA HIS A 112 -4.67 -2.72 17.91
C HIS A 112 -3.61 -1.78 17.31
N ALA A 113 -2.34 -2.03 17.61
CA ALA A 113 -1.22 -1.41 16.91
C ALA A 113 -1.31 -1.76 15.41
N THR A 114 -0.98 -0.81 14.53
CA THR A 114 -1.03 -1.04 13.09
C THR A 114 0.00 -2.10 12.71
N ALA A 115 -0.41 -3.12 11.95
CA ALA A 115 0.48 -4.17 11.44
C ALA A 115 1.25 -3.76 10.17
N THR A 116 1.05 -2.51 9.75
CA THR A 116 1.70 -1.82 8.64
C THR A 116 2.17 -0.46 9.10
N TYR A 117 3.15 0.09 8.39
CA TYR A 117 3.64 1.43 8.65
C TYR A 117 4.15 2.09 7.37
N ALA A 118 3.94 3.39 7.25
CA ALA A 118 4.56 4.22 6.24
C ALA A 118 5.09 5.49 6.89
N GLU A 119 6.18 6.01 6.36
CA GLU A 119 6.82 7.19 6.92
C GLU A 119 7.51 8.04 5.87
N LEU A 120 7.64 9.31 6.25
CA LEU A 120 8.47 10.30 5.62
C LEU A 120 9.10 11.09 6.77
N ALA A 121 10.42 11.17 6.79
CA ALA A 121 11.13 11.92 7.80
C ALA A 121 12.11 12.88 7.14
N GLN A 122 11.95 14.17 7.47
CA GLN A 122 12.73 15.25 6.91
C GLN A 122 13.73 15.75 7.96
N ARG A 123 14.97 15.98 7.54
CA ARG A 123 16.01 16.51 8.41
C ARG A 123 15.74 17.99 8.67
N VAL A 124 15.80 18.36 9.94
CA VAL A 124 15.67 19.75 10.41
C VAL A 124 16.87 20.13 11.27
N ASN A 125 17.15 21.44 11.37
CA ASN A 125 18.27 21.99 12.15
C ASN A 125 19.64 21.41 11.74
N ALA A 126 19.83 21.12 10.46
CA ALA A 126 21.08 20.64 9.89
C ALA A 126 21.79 21.73 9.10
N GLU A 127 23.11 21.59 8.97
CA GLU A 127 23.96 22.49 8.19
C GLU A 127 24.48 21.75 6.95
N ALA A 128 24.47 22.40 5.80
CA ALA A 128 25.05 21.85 4.58
C ALA A 128 26.58 22.00 4.60
N ASP A 129 27.30 20.94 4.24
CA ASP A 129 28.73 21.03 3.94
C ASP A 129 28.99 21.70 2.58
N LYS A 130 30.26 21.76 2.15
CA LYS A 130 30.65 22.45 0.90
C LYS A 130 30.06 21.79 -0.34
N GLU A 131 29.73 20.51 -0.23
CA GLU A 131 29.14 19.68 -1.27
C GLU A 131 27.61 19.69 -1.22
N GLY A 132 27.01 20.40 -0.25
CA GLY A 132 25.56 20.51 -0.08
C GLY A 132 24.94 19.39 0.76
N VAL A 133 25.74 18.48 1.33
CA VAL A 133 25.24 17.36 2.14
C VAL A 133 24.94 17.86 3.56
N LEU A 134 23.74 17.58 4.03
CA LEU A 134 23.29 18.01 5.36
C LEU A 134 23.93 17.17 6.47
N LYS A 135 24.48 17.85 7.48
CA LYS A 135 25.11 17.28 8.68
C LYS A 135 24.46 17.81 9.95
N GLY A 136 24.46 17.00 11.01
CA GLY A 136 23.81 17.34 12.27
C GLY A 136 22.29 17.41 12.15
N GLY A 137 21.64 18.06 13.11
CA GLY A 137 20.18 18.09 13.18
C GLY A 137 19.57 16.73 13.49
N GLN A 138 18.30 16.56 13.13
CA GLN A 138 17.55 15.32 13.37
C GLN A 138 16.48 15.12 12.31
N TYR A 139 16.10 13.87 12.06
CA TYR A 139 14.95 13.54 11.23
C TYR A 139 13.66 13.69 12.04
N VAL A 140 12.72 14.46 11.51
CA VAL A 140 11.38 14.64 12.09
C VAL A 140 10.35 14.06 11.12
N SER A 141 9.48 13.20 11.64
CA SER A 141 8.38 12.62 10.87
C SER A 141 7.41 13.72 10.43
N VAL A 142 7.06 13.72 9.15
CA VAL A 142 6.07 14.61 8.55
C VAL A 142 5.10 13.79 7.70
N ASN A 143 3.83 14.15 7.68
CA ASN A 143 2.83 13.43 6.90
C ASN A 143 2.78 13.88 5.44
N ALA A 144 3.32 15.05 5.13
CA ALA A 144 3.39 15.57 3.77
C ALA A 144 4.56 16.55 3.62
N THR A 145 5.09 16.65 2.40
CA THR A 145 6.12 17.64 2.05
C THR A 145 6.07 17.97 0.56
N THR A 146 6.72 19.06 0.17
CA THR A 146 7.01 19.40 -1.22
C THR A 146 8.51 19.33 -1.43
N LEU A 147 8.95 18.71 -2.53
CA LEU A 147 10.36 18.59 -2.86
C LEU A 147 10.96 19.99 -3.05
N PRO A 148 11.96 20.40 -2.26
CA PRO A 148 12.59 21.71 -2.43
C PRO A 148 13.29 21.80 -3.79
N ALA A 149 13.24 22.97 -4.42
CA ALA A 149 13.85 23.20 -5.73
C ALA A 149 15.39 23.03 -5.73
N ASN A 150 16.02 23.19 -4.56
CA ASN A 150 17.46 23.01 -4.35
C ASN A 150 17.83 21.61 -3.81
N HIS A 151 16.87 20.68 -3.72
CA HIS A 151 17.17 19.31 -3.31
C HIS A 151 18.11 18.65 -4.32
N THR A 152 19.09 17.90 -3.81
CA THR A 152 20.00 17.12 -4.65
C THR A 152 20.09 15.68 -4.16
N VAL A 153 20.29 14.76 -5.10
CA VAL A 153 20.48 13.33 -4.82
C VAL A 153 21.60 13.17 -3.80
N GLY A 154 21.32 12.49 -2.67
CA GLY A 154 22.31 12.23 -1.63
C GLY A 154 22.53 13.37 -0.62
N ASP A 155 21.77 14.46 -0.65
CA ASP A 155 21.93 15.59 0.29
C ASP A 155 21.52 15.28 1.74
N LYS A 156 20.96 14.09 2.00
CA LYS A 156 20.46 13.61 3.29
C LYS A 156 19.28 14.40 3.88
N LEU A 157 18.57 15.17 3.06
CA LEU A 157 17.37 15.89 3.48
C LEU A 157 16.28 14.94 3.96
N TYR A 158 16.07 13.82 3.26
CA TYR A 158 15.10 12.81 3.65
C TYR A 158 15.81 11.57 4.19
N LYS A 159 15.21 10.95 5.22
CA LYS A 159 15.69 9.69 5.78
C LYS A 159 15.75 8.65 4.67
N TYR A 160 16.86 7.89 4.61
CA TYR A 160 17.19 6.94 3.53
C TYR A 160 16.88 7.43 2.09
N GLU A 161 16.90 8.75 1.87
CA GLU A 161 16.66 9.44 0.60
C GLU A 161 15.21 9.45 0.08
N GLY A 162 14.20 9.15 0.90
CA GLY A 162 12.82 9.22 0.41
C GLY A 162 11.73 8.83 1.40
N LEU A 163 10.66 8.21 0.87
CA LEU A 163 9.55 7.69 1.66
C LEU A 163 9.70 6.19 1.85
N GLY A 164 9.23 5.67 2.98
CA GLY A 164 9.25 4.23 3.27
C GLY A 164 7.86 3.71 3.60
N TRP A 165 7.60 2.45 3.26
CA TRP A 165 6.40 1.72 3.68
C TRP A 165 6.70 0.25 3.91
N GLU A 166 5.97 -0.39 4.83
CA GLU A 166 6.25 -1.75 5.26
C GLU A 166 5.02 -2.49 5.82
N SER A 167 5.08 -3.82 5.73
CA SER A 167 4.34 -4.75 6.58
C SER A 167 5.33 -5.40 7.54
N ALA A 168 4.89 -6.33 8.39
CA ALA A 168 5.80 -7.17 9.17
C ALA A 168 6.78 -7.98 8.31
N ARG A 169 6.51 -8.20 7.02
CA ARG A 169 7.24 -9.15 6.17
C ARG A 169 8.28 -8.53 5.24
N VAL A 170 8.04 -7.31 4.79
CA VAL A 170 8.88 -6.59 3.83
C VAL A 170 8.74 -5.09 4.04
N ALA A 171 9.80 -4.35 3.73
CA ALA A 171 9.81 -2.90 3.69
C ALA A 171 10.37 -2.41 2.35
N TYR A 172 9.97 -1.21 1.96
CA TYR A 172 10.41 -0.58 0.73
C TYR A 172 10.74 0.88 1.01
N ARG A 173 11.49 1.48 0.09
CA ARG A 173 11.52 2.93 -0.08
C ARG A 173 11.23 3.30 -1.52
N VAL A 174 10.85 4.55 -1.73
CA VAL A 174 10.92 5.20 -3.04
C VAL A 174 11.76 6.45 -2.89
N TYR A 175 12.75 6.61 -3.76
CA TYR A 175 13.60 7.80 -3.78
C TYR A 175 12.75 9.03 -4.08
N PHE A 176 12.77 10.02 -3.19
CA PHE A 176 11.99 11.24 -3.36
C PHE A 176 12.81 12.31 -4.10
N ASP A 177 13.25 11.96 -5.31
CA ASP A 177 14.05 12.78 -6.20
C ASP A 177 13.89 12.31 -7.66
N ALA A 178 14.76 12.78 -8.55
CA ALA A 178 14.73 12.43 -9.97
C ALA A 178 14.94 10.92 -10.26
N ARG A 179 15.37 10.10 -9.30
CA ARG A 179 15.43 8.64 -9.48
C ARG A 179 14.02 8.05 -9.51
N ASN A 180 13.15 8.47 -8.60
CA ASN A 180 11.78 7.96 -8.40
C ASN A 180 11.66 6.42 -8.57
N ALA A 181 12.67 5.71 -8.07
CA ALA A 181 12.78 4.26 -8.18
C ALA A 181 12.43 3.61 -6.85
N ILE A 182 11.79 2.44 -6.93
CA ILE A 182 11.40 1.68 -5.74
C ILE A 182 12.52 0.71 -5.37
N ASP A 183 12.91 0.76 -4.10
CA ASP A 183 13.98 -0.04 -3.51
C ASP A 183 13.44 -0.96 -2.41
N ILE A 184 14.21 -1.98 -2.04
CA ILE A 184 13.75 -3.05 -1.13
C ILE A 184 14.62 -3.08 0.12
N PHE A 185 13.96 -2.93 1.27
CA PHE A 185 14.52 -3.33 2.56
C PHE A 185 14.06 -4.76 2.90
N GLY A 186 14.97 -5.70 2.74
CA GLY A 186 14.76 -7.10 3.09
C GLY A 186 14.79 -7.27 4.60
N LYS A 187 13.89 -8.10 5.15
CA LYS A 187 13.77 -8.32 6.60
C LYS A 187 14.10 -9.74 7.01
N GLN A 188 14.76 -9.88 8.15
CA GLN A 188 14.97 -11.16 8.84
C GLN A 188 14.01 -11.36 10.02
N VAL A 189 13.28 -10.32 10.40
CA VAL A 189 12.34 -10.30 11.51
C VAL A 189 10.91 -10.04 11.01
N SER A 190 9.93 -10.61 11.70
CA SER A 190 8.50 -10.41 11.41
C SER A 190 7.94 -9.26 12.25
N ARG A 191 8.42 -8.04 12.03
CA ARG A 191 7.96 -6.81 12.71
C ARG A 191 8.17 -5.57 11.83
N LEU A 192 7.59 -4.45 12.26
CA LEU A 192 7.90 -3.12 11.73
C LEU A 192 9.33 -2.73 12.12
N VAL A 193 10.09 -2.17 11.18
CA VAL A 193 11.52 -1.83 11.35
C VAL A 193 11.86 -0.43 10.86
N LEU A 194 11.08 0.14 9.92
CA LEU A 194 11.37 1.45 9.33
C LEU A 194 11.63 2.58 10.35
N PRO A 195 10.95 2.65 11.52
CA PRO A 195 11.29 3.65 12.54
C PRO A 195 12.76 3.64 12.98
N GLU A 196 13.44 2.49 12.89
CA GLU A 196 14.84 2.29 13.29
C GLU A 196 15.84 2.42 12.11
N VAL A 197 15.35 2.42 10.86
CA VAL A 197 16.19 2.37 9.65
C VAL A 197 16.59 3.78 9.19
N GLY A 198 17.83 3.93 8.71
CA GLY A 198 18.29 5.16 8.03
C GLY A 198 18.60 6.33 8.95
N LEU A 199 18.71 6.09 10.26
CA LEU A 199 19.12 7.10 11.25
C LEU A 199 20.63 7.33 11.24
N ASP A 200 21.07 8.49 11.76
CA ASP A 200 22.49 8.83 11.83
C ASP A 200 23.27 7.81 12.67
N GLY A 201 24.43 7.39 12.13
CA GLY A 201 25.26 6.35 12.74
C GLY A 201 24.84 4.91 12.37
N GLY A 202 23.68 4.73 11.73
CA GLY A 202 23.26 3.45 11.16
C GLY A 202 23.73 3.28 9.72
N ASP A 203 24.04 2.03 9.34
CA ASP A 203 24.34 1.65 7.95
C ASP A 203 23.42 0.52 7.50
N TYR A 204 22.33 0.89 6.83
CA TYR A 204 21.36 -0.06 6.29
C TYR A 204 21.87 -0.82 5.05
N HIS A 205 23.04 -0.49 4.49
CA HIS A 205 23.66 -1.28 3.43
C HIS A 205 24.43 -2.49 3.95
N THR A 206 24.56 -2.62 5.27
CA THR A 206 25.16 -3.80 5.92
C THR A 206 24.06 -4.64 6.57
N LEU A 207 24.29 -5.96 6.61
CA LEU A 207 23.36 -6.89 7.23
C LEU A 207 23.25 -6.63 8.74
N ALA A 208 22.10 -6.14 9.19
CA ALA A 208 21.76 -5.94 10.59
C ALA A 208 20.78 -7.02 11.08
N ASP A 209 20.56 -7.10 12.40
CA ASP A 209 19.64 -8.08 13.00
C ASP A 209 18.21 -8.02 12.44
N TRP A 210 17.77 -6.83 12.01
CA TRP A 210 16.47 -6.64 11.39
C TRP A 210 16.46 -7.00 9.90
N GLY A 211 17.59 -6.88 9.19
CA GLY A 211 17.69 -6.94 7.73
C GLY A 211 18.67 -5.91 7.13
N MET A 212 18.48 -5.57 5.86
CA MET A 212 19.27 -4.57 5.12
C MET A 212 18.56 -4.07 3.86
N ASP A 213 19.12 -3.06 3.21
CA ASP A 213 18.88 -2.78 1.80
C ASP A 213 19.43 -3.93 0.95
N VAL A 214 18.53 -4.58 0.21
CA VAL A 214 18.86 -5.80 -0.53
C VAL A 214 18.89 -5.60 -2.04
N LEU A 215 18.50 -4.45 -2.58
CA LEU A 215 18.34 -4.28 -4.02
C LEU A 215 19.31 -3.24 -4.60
N LYS A 216 20.08 -3.67 -5.60
CA LYS A 216 20.86 -2.73 -6.41
C LYS A 216 20.03 -2.16 -7.55
N VAL A 217 19.40 -1.01 -7.32
CA VAL A 217 18.51 -0.35 -8.29
C VAL A 217 19.23 0.13 -9.57
N GLY A 218 20.35 0.84 -9.43
CA GLY A 218 21.08 1.38 -10.59
C GLY A 218 20.21 2.34 -11.43
N PRO A 219 20.39 2.37 -12.77
CA PRO A 219 19.62 3.24 -13.68
C PRO A 219 18.25 2.65 -14.09
N SER A 220 17.76 1.62 -13.39
CA SER A 220 16.46 1.00 -13.65
C SER A 220 15.31 1.81 -13.04
N LEU A 221 14.08 1.32 -13.22
CA LEU A 221 12.89 1.79 -12.51
C LEU A 221 12.83 1.30 -11.05
N GLY A 222 13.78 0.49 -10.60
CA GLY A 222 13.66 -0.25 -9.35
C GLY A 222 12.63 -1.38 -9.48
N LEU A 223 11.95 -1.71 -8.38
CA LEU A 223 10.86 -2.67 -8.38
C LEU A 223 9.51 -1.97 -8.56
N GLY A 224 9.01 -1.92 -9.78
CA GLY A 224 7.62 -1.61 -10.05
C GLY A 224 7.28 -0.11 -10.07
N SER A 225 8.23 0.81 -10.27
CA SER A 225 7.86 2.21 -10.50
C SER A 225 7.11 2.38 -11.83
N PRO A 226 6.10 3.26 -11.91
CA PRO A 226 5.39 3.55 -13.15
C PRO A 226 6.24 4.36 -14.12
N ALA A 227 6.02 4.12 -15.41
CA ALA A 227 6.69 4.76 -16.53
C ALA A 227 5.74 4.86 -17.74
N SER A 228 6.14 5.63 -18.75
CA SER A 228 5.51 5.59 -20.08
C SER A 228 6.46 4.94 -21.09
N LEU A 229 5.91 4.27 -22.09
CA LEU A 229 6.63 3.71 -23.24
C LEU A 229 6.29 4.51 -24.50
N GLY A 230 7.33 5.05 -25.14
CA GLY A 230 7.19 5.63 -26.48
C GLY A 230 6.86 4.59 -27.54
N GLN A 231 6.37 5.05 -28.69
CA GLN A 231 6.12 4.18 -29.85
C GLN A 231 7.40 3.51 -30.38
N ASP A 232 8.55 4.17 -30.17
CA ASP A 232 9.90 3.68 -30.46
C ASP A 232 10.40 2.65 -29.43
N GLY A 233 9.60 2.31 -28.42
CA GLY A 233 9.98 1.42 -27.32
C GLY A 233 10.82 2.10 -26.23
N ARG A 234 11.05 3.42 -26.31
CA ARG A 234 11.83 4.15 -25.31
C ARG A 234 11.04 4.24 -24.00
N LEU A 235 11.65 3.74 -22.94
CA LEU A 235 11.13 3.85 -21.58
C LEU A 235 11.38 5.25 -21.02
N VAL A 236 10.35 5.85 -20.43
CA VAL A 236 10.42 7.16 -19.78
C VAL A 236 9.85 7.01 -18.38
N GLY A 237 10.70 6.97 -17.36
CA GLY A 237 10.28 6.99 -15.95
C GLY A 237 9.79 8.38 -15.53
N ILE A 238 9.16 8.46 -14.35
CA ILE A 238 8.77 9.74 -13.74
C ILE A 238 9.98 10.42 -13.09
N ASN A 239 10.94 10.85 -13.92
CA ASN A 239 12.25 11.37 -13.49
C ASN A 239 12.52 12.84 -13.88
N GLN A 240 11.82 13.35 -14.89
CA GLN A 240 11.87 14.76 -15.29
C GLN A 240 10.52 15.41 -15.08
N PHE A 241 10.41 16.26 -14.06
CA PHE A 241 9.18 16.94 -13.65
C PHE A 241 9.49 18.36 -13.17
N ALA A 242 8.48 19.24 -13.19
CA ALA A 242 8.58 20.62 -12.73
C ALA A 242 8.45 20.77 -11.19
N GLY A 243 7.89 19.77 -10.52
CA GLY A 243 7.88 19.71 -9.06
C GLY A 243 7.26 18.41 -8.56
N ALA A 244 7.58 18.05 -7.33
CA ALA A 244 7.05 16.86 -6.68
C ALA A 244 6.57 17.16 -5.25
N SER A 245 5.55 16.46 -4.79
CA SER A 245 5.12 16.43 -3.39
C SER A 245 4.82 15.01 -2.97
N ALA A 246 4.87 14.76 -1.68
CA ALA A 246 4.61 13.44 -1.13
C ALA A 246 3.72 13.50 0.10
N GLU A 247 2.96 12.43 0.32
CA GLU A 247 2.05 12.26 1.45
C GLU A 247 2.21 10.84 2.01
N VAL A 248 1.95 10.69 3.31
CA VAL A 248 2.00 9.42 4.04
C VAL A 248 0.66 9.15 4.70
N PHE A 249 0.21 7.91 4.61
CA PHE A 249 -1.03 7.45 5.20
C PHE A 249 -0.77 6.27 6.14
N ASN A 250 -1.22 6.38 7.38
CA ASN A 250 -1.26 5.27 8.33
C ASN A 250 -2.68 5.15 8.85
N THR A 251 -3.40 4.13 8.36
CA THR A 251 -4.78 3.84 8.74
C THR A 251 -4.83 2.56 9.57
N PRO A 252 -5.91 2.30 10.32
CA PRO A 252 -6.05 1.05 11.07
C PRO A 252 -5.90 -0.23 10.24
N ALA A 253 -6.28 -0.23 8.96
CA ALA A 253 -6.29 -1.43 8.11
C ALA A 253 -5.14 -1.49 7.09
N ALA A 254 -4.47 -0.38 6.79
CA ALA A 254 -3.36 -0.33 5.82
C ALA A 254 -2.51 0.94 5.99
N SER A 255 -1.28 0.90 5.48
CA SER A 255 -0.41 2.07 5.37
C SER A 255 0.03 2.27 3.93
N GLY A 256 0.36 3.50 3.57
CA GLY A 256 0.76 3.82 2.21
C GLY A 256 1.35 5.20 2.07
N ILE A 257 1.76 5.49 0.84
CA ILE A 257 2.34 6.76 0.43
C ILE A 257 1.66 7.26 -0.84
N ALA A 258 1.68 8.56 -1.06
CA ALA A 258 1.39 9.14 -2.37
C ALA A 258 2.54 10.03 -2.84
N LEU A 259 2.81 9.98 -4.13
CA LEU A 259 3.74 10.86 -4.84
C LEU A 259 2.97 11.60 -5.93
N ASN A 260 3.01 12.93 -5.86
CA ASN A 260 2.45 13.78 -6.89
C ASN A 260 3.59 14.42 -7.66
N HIS A 261 3.55 14.35 -8.99
CA HIS A 261 4.51 15.01 -9.88
C HIS A 261 3.76 15.96 -10.80
N ARG A 262 4.26 17.19 -10.94
CA ARG A 262 3.73 18.18 -11.88
C ARG A 262 4.63 18.30 -13.10
N GLY A 263 4.04 18.36 -14.28
CA GLY A 263 4.77 18.55 -15.53
C GLY A 263 5.81 17.47 -15.83
N TRP A 264 5.52 16.21 -15.48
CA TRP A 264 6.33 15.06 -15.87
C TRP A 264 6.41 14.96 -17.39
N GLN A 265 7.63 14.92 -17.94
CA GLN A 265 7.88 14.78 -19.37
C GLN A 265 7.73 13.31 -19.81
N SER A 266 6.49 12.84 -19.97
CA SER A 266 6.20 11.49 -20.45
C SER A 266 6.52 11.32 -21.95
N ALA A 267 6.44 10.09 -22.47
CA ALA A 267 6.53 9.83 -23.90
C ALA A 267 5.43 10.54 -24.72
N ASP A 268 4.30 10.88 -24.09
CA ASP A 268 3.14 11.55 -24.69
C ASP A 268 3.10 13.06 -24.37
N GLY A 269 4.22 13.62 -23.90
CA GLY A 269 4.36 15.01 -23.48
C GLY A 269 4.07 15.25 -21.99
N PRO A 270 3.98 16.52 -21.55
CA PRO A 270 3.81 16.85 -20.14
C PRO A 270 2.53 16.27 -19.53
N ARG A 271 2.63 15.65 -18.35
CA ARG A 271 1.50 15.16 -17.55
C ARG A 271 1.73 15.46 -16.08
N ASP A 272 0.65 15.72 -15.35
CA ASP A 272 0.69 15.64 -13.89
C ASP A 272 0.33 14.22 -13.50
N THR A 273 0.97 13.67 -12.47
CA THR A 273 0.70 12.31 -12.01
C THR A 273 0.49 12.25 -10.52
N ARG A 274 -0.38 11.32 -10.08
CA ARG A 274 -0.47 10.88 -8.69
C ARG A 274 -0.27 9.38 -8.64
N THR A 275 0.77 8.93 -7.94
CA THR A 275 1.03 7.51 -7.66
C THR A 275 0.75 7.25 -6.20
N GLU A 276 -0.12 6.29 -5.89
CA GLU A 276 -0.36 5.81 -4.53
C GLU A 276 0.13 4.38 -4.39
N ILE A 277 0.84 4.10 -3.30
CA ILE A 277 1.35 2.77 -2.96
C ILE A 277 0.87 2.39 -1.58
N TRP A 278 0.16 1.27 -1.47
CA TRP A 278 -0.44 0.80 -0.23
C TRP A 278 0.00 -0.62 0.10
N ILE A 279 0.27 -0.89 1.37
CA ILE A 279 0.57 -2.22 1.89
C ILE A 279 -0.40 -2.57 3.02
N GLU A 280 -0.77 -3.86 3.05
CA GLU A 280 -1.71 -4.43 4.02
C GLU A 280 -0.97 -5.32 5.04
N PRO A 281 -1.60 -5.62 6.20
CA PRO A 281 -1.04 -6.51 7.21
C PRO A 281 -0.58 -7.84 6.63
N ASP A 282 0.57 -8.33 7.12
CA ASP A 282 1.15 -9.64 6.75
C ASP A 282 1.30 -9.89 5.22
N SER A 283 1.37 -8.81 4.44
CA SER A 283 1.48 -8.88 2.97
C SER A 283 2.91 -8.70 2.49
N LEU A 284 3.29 -9.45 1.45
CA LEU A 284 4.46 -9.12 0.61
C LEU A 284 4.09 -8.17 -0.54
N LEU A 285 2.78 -8.06 -0.83
CA LEU A 285 2.23 -7.25 -1.91
C LEU A 285 2.05 -5.81 -1.45
N SER A 286 2.57 -4.89 -2.25
CA SER A 286 2.13 -3.49 -2.26
C SER A 286 1.30 -3.25 -3.50
N ARG A 287 0.16 -2.60 -3.32
CA ARG A 287 -0.72 -2.17 -4.39
C ARG A 287 -0.29 -0.81 -4.90
N VAL A 288 -0.13 -0.67 -6.21
CA VAL A 288 0.24 0.58 -6.87
C VAL A 288 -0.92 1.05 -7.75
N SER A 289 -1.38 2.27 -7.54
CA SER A 289 -2.32 2.97 -8.44
C SER A 289 -1.66 4.24 -8.95
N VAL A 290 -1.63 4.45 -10.26
CA VAL A 290 -1.08 5.67 -10.88
C VAL A 290 -2.10 6.31 -11.80
N HIS A 291 -2.33 7.62 -11.62
CA HIS A 291 -3.17 8.43 -12.49
C HIS A 291 -2.34 9.52 -13.15
N ALA A 292 -2.67 9.85 -14.40
CA ALA A 292 -2.14 10.98 -15.14
C ALA A 292 -3.27 11.96 -15.53
N SER A 293 -2.96 13.26 -15.58
CA SER A 293 -3.92 14.32 -15.92
C SER A 293 -4.50 14.23 -17.35
N ALA A 294 -3.87 13.45 -18.23
CA ALA A 294 -4.36 13.12 -19.56
C ALA A 294 -3.83 11.74 -19.97
N PRO A 295 -4.44 11.09 -20.98
CA PRO A 295 -4.09 9.71 -21.34
C PRO A 295 -2.59 9.53 -21.64
N ILE A 296 -2.07 8.41 -21.16
CA ILE A 296 -0.80 7.84 -21.61
C ILE A 296 -1.13 6.75 -22.62
N ALA A 297 -0.43 6.75 -23.76
CA ALA A 297 -0.66 5.80 -24.83
C ALA A 297 -0.23 4.39 -24.43
N ARG A 298 0.88 4.27 -23.71
CA ARG A 298 1.39 3.01 -23.16
C ARG A 298 2.04 3.25 -21.80
N TRP A 299 1.34 2.85 -20.74
CA TRP A 299 1.93 2.74 -19.42
C TRP A 299 2.85 1.54 -19.36
N ALA A 300 3.87 1.64 -18.52
CA ALA A 300 4.77 0.54 -18.24
C ALA A 300 5.23 0.54 -16.79
N THR A 301 5.77 -0.59 -16.40
CA THR A 301 6.47 -0.81 -15.14
C THR A 301 7.53 -1.89 -15.37
N GLY A 302 8.34 -2.20 -14.36
CA GLY A 302 9.37 -3.21 -14.52
C GLY A 302 10.09 -3.62 -13.25
N ILE A 303 10.90 -4.66 -13.40
CA ILE A 303 11.78 -5.20 -12.36
C ILE A 303 13.22 -4.97 -12.83
N VAL A 304 14.11 -4.64 -11.88
CA VAL A 304 15.54 -4.52 -12.17
C VAL A 304 16.09 -5.80 -12.82
N ARG A 305 16.87 -5.65 -13.89
CA ARG A 305 17.47 -6.78 -14.60
C ARG A 305 18.84 -7.10 -14.02
N HIS A 306 18.93 -8.20 -13.26
CA HIS A 306 20.18 -8.71 -12.68
C HIS A 306 20.70 -10.00 -13.35
N GLY A 307 20.15 -10.38 -14.50
CA GLY A 307 20.60 -11.55 -15.26
C GLY A 307 20.30 -12.90 -14.58
N VAL A 308 19.28 -12.95 -13.73
CA VAL A 308 18.76 -14.17 -13.10
C VAL A 308 17.54 -14.72 -13.84
N ASP A 309 16.97 -15.81 -13.34
CA ASP A 309 15.80 -16.44 -13.96
C ASP A 309 14.60 -15.50 -14.00
N GLU A 310 14.01 -15.39 -15.18
CA GLU A 310 12.78 -14.63 -15.44
C GLU A 310 11.59 -15.61 -15.40
N LEU A 311 10.52 -15.21 -14.73
CA LEU A 311 9.32 -16.02 -14.52
C LEU A 311 8.11 -15.20 -14.99
N ARG A 312 7.30 -15.77 -15.89
CA ARG A 312 6.05 -15.18 -16.34
C ARG A 312 4.93 -16.19 -16.18
N GLY A 313 3.77 -15.72 -15.75
CA GLY A 313 2.57 -16.55 -15.66
C GLY A 313 1.34 -15.81 -16.13
N SER A 314 0.63 -16.44 -17.05
CA SER A 314 -0.67 -15.97 -17.53
C SER A 314 -1.78 -16.81 -16.92
N ALA A 315 -2.83 -16.16 -16.41
CA ALA A 315 -3.95 -16.87 -15.84
C ALA A 315 -4.80 -17.52 -16.94
N LYS A 316 -5.22 -18.77 -16.74
CA LYS A 316 -6.22 -19.42 -17.62
C LYS A 316 -7.62 -18.87 -17.41
N GLN A 317 -7.88 -18.32 -16.21
CA GLN A 317 -9.15 -17.75 -15.77
C GLN A 317 -8.86 -16.52 -14.91
N GLY A 318 -9.54 -15.40 -15.20
CA GLY A 318 -9.28 -14.11 -14.59
C GLY A 318 -8.32 -13.25 -15.42
N GLU A 319 -8.01 -12.07 -14.90
CA GLU A 319 -7.27 -11.02 -15.62
C GLU A 319 -5.84 -10.84 -15.11
N TRP A 320 -5.52 -11.33 -13.90
CA TRP A 320 -4.21 -11.10 -13.28
C TRP A 320 -3.15 -12.07 -13.78
N ASN A 321 -2.05 -11.49 -14.26
CA ASN A 321 -0.81 -12.12 -14.69
C ASN A 321 0.35 -11.71 -13.78
N TYR A 322 1.51 -12.34 -13.95
CA TYR A 322 2.74 -11.88 -13.29
C TYR A 322 3.97 -11.89 -14.19
N LEU A 323 4.86 -10.95 -13.88
CA LEU A 323 6.26 -10.89 -14.28
C LEU A 323 7.09 -10.95 -13.01
N ALA A 324 8.09 -11.82 -12.94
CA ALA A 324 8.91 -11.99 -11.77
C ALA A 324 10.36 -12.35 -12.14
N SER A 325 11.27 -12.11 -11.21
CA SER A 325 12.64 -12.61 -11.27
C SER A 325 12.99 -13.34 -9.98
N TYR A 326 13.83 -14.37 -10.08
CA TYR A 326 14.33 -15.11 -8.93
C TYR A 326 15.76 -15.58 -9.15
N GLY A 327 16.59 -15.41 -8.15
CA GLY A 327 17.95 -15.94 -8.14
C GLY A 327 18.85 -15.13 -7.23
N LYS A 328 20.14 -15.37 -7.35
CA LYS A 328 21.18 -14.67 -6.60
C LYS A 328 21.31 -13.22 -7.10
N GLN A 329 20.48 -12.34 -6.56
CA GLN A 329 20.31 -10.95 -7.02
C GLN A 329 20.17 -9.94 -5.86
N SER A 330 20.36 -10.37 -4.62
CA SER A 330 20.41 -9.46 -3.48
C SER A 330 21.81 -8.84 -3.32
N LEU A 331 21.89 -7.69 -2.66
CA LEU A 331 23.15 -7.11 -2.16
C LEU A 331 23.84 -7.96 -1.09
N ALA A 332 23.13 -8.93 -0.50
CA ALA A 332 23.66 -9.92 0.43
C ALA A 332 24.25 -11.16 -0.26
N ASP A 333 24.37 -11.14 -1.58
CA ASP A 333 24.94 -12.23 -2.39
C ASP A 333 24.14 -13.55 -2.31
N ASP A 334 22.81 -13.45 -2.15
CA ASP A 334 21.88 -14.57 -2.01
C ASP A 334 20.56 -14.36 -2.79
N ALA A 335 19.62 -15.30 -2.60
CA ALA A 335 18.38 -15.34 -3.36
C ALA A 335 17.39 -14.24 -2.95
N LEU A 336 16.92 -13.48 -3.94
CA LEU A 336 15.82 -12.52 -3.83
C LEU A 336 14.77 -12.87 -4.88
N GLY A 337 13.49 -12.89 -4.50
CA GLY A 337 12.37 -12.95 -5.42
C GLY A 337 11.74 -11.57 -5.58
N MET A 338 11.51 -11.13 -6.81
CA MET A 338 10.79 -9.89 -7.13
C MET A 338 9.64 -10.20 -8.09
N ALA A 339 8.50 -9.54 -7.92
CA ALA A 339 7.32 -9.78 -8.72
C ALA A 339 6.50 -8.51 -8.96
N ILE A 340 5.85 -8.47 -10.12
CA ILE A 340 4.79 -7.55 -10.49
C ILE A 340 3.60 -8.37 -10.94
N PHE A 341 2.43 -8.13 -10.34
CA PHE A 341 1.17 -8.68 -10.79
C PHE A 341 0.37 -7.59 -11.50
N TYR A 342 -0.05 -7.84 -12.73
CA TYR A 342 -0.69 -6.87 -13.61
C TYR A 342 -1.89 -7.50 -14.32
N ARG A 343 -2.82 -6.70 -14.81
CA ARG A 343 -3.92 -7.21 -15.65
C ARG A 343 -3.47 -7.40 -17.09
N GLU A 344 -3.93 -8.46 -17.77
CA GLU A 344 -3.60 -8.78 -19.16
C GLU A 344 -3.70 -7.55 -20.08
N THR A 345 -2.71 -7.39 -20.95
CA THR A 345 -2.65 -6.30 -21.93
C THR A 345 -2.38 -6.87 -23.32
N ASN A 346 -2.84 -6.17 -24.35
CA ASN A 346 -2.70 -6.64 -25.73
C ASN A 346 -1.28 -6.47 -26.31
N SER A 347 -0.34 -5.91 -25.54
CA SER A 347 0.95 -5.45 -26.03
C SER A 347 2.08 -5.94 -25.13
N PRO A 348 3.04 -6.73 -25.60
CA PRO A 348 4.24 -7.01 -24.83
C PRO A 348 5.13 -5.75 -24.76
N ALA A 349 5.81 -5.55 -23.64
CA ALA A 349 6.96 -4.65 -23.57
C ALA A 349 8.24 -5.43 -23.91
N VAL A 350 9.21 -4.74 -24.51
CA VAL A 350 10.53 -5.30 -24.80
C VAL A 350 11.48 -4.87 -23.69
N ASP A 351 12.09 -5.84 -23.02
CA ASP A 351 13.07 -5.60 -21.97
C ASP A 351 14.26 -4.76 -22.48
N ASN A 352 14.86 -3.97 -21.59
CA ASN A 352 16.06 -3.21 -21.92
C ASN A 352 17.27 -3.69 -21.11
N GLU A 353 18.38 -2.93 -21.14
CA GLU A 353 19.61 -3.27 -20.42
C GLU A 353 19.38 -3.40 -18.90
N TYR A 354 18.50 -2.57 -18.33
CA TYR A 354 18.36 -2.41 -16.88
C TYR A 354 17.04 -2.94 -16.33
N ASN A 355 16.05 -3.23 -17.17
CA ASN A 355 14.69 -3.56 -16.75
C ASN A 355 14.12 -4.75 -17.51
N LEU A 356 13.52 -5.67 -16.76
CA LEU A 356 12.47 -6.56 -17.24
C LEU A 356 11.16 -5.77 -17.25
N LEU A 357 10.56 -5.57 -18.41
CA LEU A 357 9.45 -4.64 -18.59
C LEU A 357 8.11 -5.34 -18.76
N GLN A 358 7.09 -4.62 -18.33
CA GLN A 358 5.70 -4.95 -18.56
C GLN A 358 4.93 -3.73 -19.05
N ASP A 359 4.20 -3.88 -20.14
CA ASP A 359 3.23 -2.90 -20.64
C ASP A 359 1.92 -3.07 -19.86
N LEU A 360 1.36 -1.97 -19.37
CA LEU A 360 0.13 -1.91 -18.59
C LEU A 360 -1.07 -1.41 -19.42
N GLY A 361 -0.87 -1.12 -20.70
CA GLY A 361 -1.90 -0.62 -21.61
C GLY A 361 -2.02 0.90 -21.60
N SER A 362 -3.11 1.41 -22.16
CA SER A 362 -3.35 2.84 -22.32
C SER A 362 -4.34 3.38 -21.30
N GLY A 363 -4.41 4.71 -21.16
CA GLY A 363 -5.43 5.40 -20.40
C GLY A 363 -4.87 6.40 -19.38
N ASN A 364 -5.76 6.93 -18.55
CA ASN A 364 -5.39 7.90 -17.52
C ASN A 364 -4.99 7.25 -16.21
N HIS A 365 -5.28 5.96 -16.03
CA HIS A 365 -5.12 5.27 -14.77
C HIS A 365 -4.60 3.85 -14.99
N GLN A 366 -3.71 3.37 -14.12
CA GLN A 366 -3.26 1.99 -14.04
C GLN A 366 -3.13 1.53 -12.60
N HIS A 367 -3.47 0.25 -12.38
CA HIS A 367 -3.35 -0.39 -11.08
C HIS A 367 -2.74 -1.80 -11.21
N TYR A 368 -1.77 -2.08 -10.36
CA TYR A 368 -1.02 -3.35 -10.31
C TYR A 368 -0.47 -3.58 -8.90
N TYR A 369 0.18 -4.73 -8.69
CA TYR A 369 0.88 -5.03 -7.43
C TYR A 369 2.36 -5.26 -7.69
N LEU A 370 3.19 -4.86 -6.74
CA LEU A 370 4.59 -5.26 -6.64
C LEU A 370 4.80 -6.11 -5.39
N ALA A 371 5.82 -6.96 -5.40
CA ALA A 371 6.24 -7.72 -4.23
C ALA A 371 7.71 -8.11 -4.28
N ALA A 372 8.30 -8.24 -3.09
CA ALA A 372 9.63 -8.78 -2.89
C ALA A 372 9.62 -9.80 -1.76
N ALA A 373 10.40 -10.87 -1.90
CA ALA A 373 10.57 -11.90 -0.89
C ALA A 373 12.07 -12.22 -0.74
N TRP A 374 12.62 -11.98 0.44
CA TRP A 374 14.03 -12.23 0.76
C TRP A 374 14.16 -12.98 2.07
N ARG A 375 14.82 -14.15 2.05
CA ARG A 375 14.97 -15.05 3.21
C ARG A 375 13.66 -15.43 3.91
N GLN A 376 12.53 -15.28 3.23
CA GLN A 376 11.21 -15.70 3.70
C GLN A 376 10.92 -17.13 3.24
N PRO A 377 9.99 -17.88 3.87
CA PRO A 377 9.59 -19.22 3.42
C PRO A 377 9.30 -19.30 1.91
N GLU A 378 8.70 -18.26 1.35
CA GLU A 378 8.36 -18.11 -0.06
C GLU A 378 9.56 -17.98 -0.98
N SER A 379 10.71 -17.50 -0.50
CA SER A 379 11.91 -17.27 -1.32
C SER A 379 13.08 -18.18 -0.99
N GLN A 380 12.91 -19.14 -0.06
CA GLN A 380 13.95 -20.13 0.26
C GLN A 380 14.43 -20.94 -0.95
N THR A 381 13.52 -21.22 -1.90
CA THR A 381 13.84 -21.91 -3.15
C THR A 381 13.06 -21.33 -4.32
N LYS A 382 13.56 -21.52 -5.55
CA LYS A 382 12.85 -21.13 -6.78
C LYS A 382 11.45 -21.74 -6.85
N SER A 383 11.30 -23.01 -6.47
CA SER A 383 10.01 -23.70 -6.47
C SER A 383 9.04 -23.14 -5.43
N ALA A 384 9.53 -22.79 -4.22
CA ALA A 384 8.69 -22.12 -3.22
C ALA A 384 8.17 -20.77 -3.76
N PHE A 385 9.04 -20.01 -4.45
CA PHE A 385 8.67 -18.72 -5.01
C PHE A 385 7.67 -18.86 -6.15
N GLN A 386 7.87 -19.81 -7.07
CA GLN A 386 6.92 -20.12 -8.14
C GLN A 386 5.55 -20.56 -7.59
N ASN A 387 5.53 -21.37 -6.54
CA ASN A 387 4.28 -21.77 -5.88
C ASN A 387 3.57 -20.57 -5.25
N TRP A 388 4.32 -19.67 -4.59
CA TRP A 388 3.77 -18.44 -4.03
C TRP A 388 3.22 -17.50 -5.11
N LEU A 389 3.93 -17.33 -6.24
CA LEU A 389 3.47 -16.55 -7.40
C LEU A 389 2.14 -17.10 -7.94
N ALA A 390 2.06 -18.40 -8.17
CA ALA A 390 0.85 -19.05 -8.69
C ALA A 390 -0.33 -18.96 -7.70
N ALA A 391 -0.07 -19.16 -6.40
CA ALA A 391 -1.09 -19.01 -5.36
C ALA A 391 -1.61 -17.57 -5.26
N THR A 392 -0.69 -16.60 -5.31
CA THR A 392 -1.03 -15.17 -5.27
C THR A 392 -1.85 -14.75 -6.49
N GLN A 393 -1.43 -15.17 -7.69
CA GLN A 393 -2.20 -14.95 -8.93
C GLN A 393 -3.62 -15.54 -8.83
N LYS A 394 -3.75 -16.76 -8.30
CA LYS A 394 -5.06 -17.41 -8.08
C LYS A 394 -5.92 -16.60 -7.10
N ILE A 395 -5.33 -16.07 -6.03
CA ILE A 395 -6.02 -15.22 -5.03
C ILE A 395 -6.49 -13.90 -5.64
N LEU A 396 -5.64 -13.21 -6.42
CA LEU A 396 -6.00 -11.95 -7.07
C LEU A 396 -7.15 -12.12 -8.08
N ASN A 397 -7.22 -13.28 -8.75
CA ASN A 397 -8.30 -13.62 -9.67
C ASN A 397 -9.59 -14.12 -8.96
N HIS A 398 -9.56 -14.34 -7.64
CA HIS A 398 -10.71 -14.77 -6.84
C HIS A 398 -10.82 -13.92 -5.57
N PRO A 399 -11.15 -12.62 -5.69
CA PRO A 399 -11.35 -11.76 -4.53
C PRO A 399 -12.48 -12.30 -3.63
N ILE A 400 -12.45 -11.93 -2.34
CA ILE A 400 -13.52 -12.28 -1.42
C ILE A 400 -14.84 -11.67 -1.93
N GLN A 401 -15.86 -12.51 -2.07
CA GLN A 401 -17.16 -12.10 -2.57
C GLN A 401 -18.00 -11.53 -1.42
N VAL A 402 -18.45 -10.29 -1.56
CA VAL A 402 -19.18 -9.58 -0.50
C VAL A 402 -20.64 -9.38 -0.90
N VAL A 403 -21.55 -9.74 0.01
CA VAL A 403 -23.00 -9.56 -0.14
C VAL A 403 -23.54 -8.82 1.09
N VAL A 404 -24.07 -7.62 0.85
CA VAL A 404 -24.75 -6.82 1.88
C VAL A 404 -26.23 -7.24 1.92
N LYS A 405 -26.71 -7.70 3.08
CA LYS A 405 -28.08 -8.23 3.23
C LYS A 405 -29.12 -7.14 3.47
#